data_AF-A0A537XMT8-F1
#
_entry.id   AF-A0A537XMT8-F1
#
_cell.length_a   1.000
_cell.length_b   1.000
_cell.length_c   1.000
_cell.angle_alpha   90.00
_cell.angle_beta   90.00
_cell.angle_gamma   90.00
#
_symmetry.space_group_name_H-M   'P 1'
#
loop_
_entity.id
_entity.type
_entity.pdbx_description
1 polymer ?
#
loop_
_entity_poly.entity_id
_entity_poly.type
_entity_poly.pdbx_seq_one_letter_code
_entity_poly.pdbx_strand_id
1 'polypeptide(L)'
;MATSNGSEDVMVTRSRRISSAAVSTVAFGLLALLGTACSSSSGPGTSPSSAPSSTSAASSSASTLAPIHGNYSPSIDPANFVATIDNPYWPLKPGTAFHYEGLRGTTPQTDDEVVTHQTKLILGVTCTVVKDTVSEHGAPVERTFDWYAQDKQGNVWYMGEDSLELKNGRFVKASDSWESGVNGAQPGIIMPGNP
;
A
#
# COMPACT_ATOMS: atom_id res chain seq x y z
N MET A 1 47.70 24.61 2.86
CA MET A 1 46.66 25.63 3.01
C MET A 1 45.39 25.07 2.42
N ALA A 2 44.35 24.93 3.25
CA ALA A 2 43.02 24.48 2.87
C ALA A 2 42.21 25.60 2.21
N THR A 3 41.17 25.24 1.44
CA THR A 3 39.85 25.91 1.27
C THR A 3 39.08 25.17 0.16
N SER A 4 38.12 24.31 0.53
CA SER A 4 36.66 24.54 0.69
C SER A 4 35.90 24.48 -0.66
N ASN A 5 35.26 23.35 -0.96
CA ASN A 5 33.82 23.06 -0.77
C ASN A 5 32.87 24.10 -1.36
N GLY A 6 32.30 23.78 -2.53
CA GLY A 6 31.07 24.37 -3.06
C GLY A 6 30.02 23.28 -3.16
N SER A 7 29.19 23.14 -2.14
CA SER A 7 27.96 22.36 -2.16
C SER A 7 26.88 23.21 -2.82
N GLU A 8 26.48 22.84 -4.03
CA GLU A 8 25.31 23.46 -4.67
C GLU A 8 24.05 22.82 -4.06
N ASP A 9 23.35 23.61 -3.26
CA ASP A 9 22.01 23.32 -2.77
C ASP A 9 21.06 23.15 -3.96
N VAL A 10 20.67 21.92 -4.25
CA VAL A 10 19.56 21.62 -5.14
C VAL A 10 18.29 22.08 -4.45
N MET A 11 17.86 23.29 -4.79
CA MET A 11 16.55 23.85 -4.43
C MET A 11 15.43 22.95 -4.97
N VAL A 12 14.88 22.10 -4.10
CA VAL A 12 13.63 21.37 -4.31
C VAL A 12 12.49 22.39 -4.46
N THR A 13 12.15 22.73 -5.71
CA THR A 13 11.09 23.68 -6.00
C THR A 13 9.75 22.95 -6.01
N ARG A 14 9.10 22.85 -4.84
CA ARG A 14 7.72 22.37 -4.72
C ARG A 14 6.74 23.37 -5.35
N SER A 15 6.39 23.17 -6.62
CA SER A 15 5.31 23.92 -7.26
C SER A 15 3.95 23.27 -6.96
N ARG A 16 3.23 23.78 -5.95
CA ARG A 16 1.83 23.42 -5.70
C ARG A 16 0.92 24.14 -6.70
N ARG A 17 0.35 23.41 -7.67
CA ARG A 17 -0.81 23.89 -8.43
C ARG A 17 -2.09 23.52 -7.68
N ILE A 18 -2.73 24.53 -7.08
CA ILE A 18 -4.02 24.39 -6.41
C ILE A 18 -5.12 24.44 -7.48
N SER A 19 -5.75 23.30 -7.76
CA SER A 19 -7.02 23.28 -8.50
C SER A 19 -8.17 23.24 -7.50
N SER A 20 -8.99 24.29 -7.50
CA SER A 20 -10.18 24.43 -6.65
C SER A 20 -11.45 23.96 -7.38
N ALA A 21 -12.46 23.61 -6.57
CA ALA A 21 -13.87 23.31 -6.88
C ALA A 21 -14.21 21.81 -7.03
N ALA A 22 -15.31 21.25 -6.49
CA ALA A 22 -16.44 21.81 -5.75
C ALA A 22 -17.00 20.74 -4.77
N VAL A 23 -17.53 21.20 -3.64
CA VAL A 23 -18.24 20.40 -2.65
C VAL A 23 -19.65 20.10 -3.17
N SER A 24 -20.10 18.85 -3.06
CA SER A 24 -21.52 18.50 -3.09
C SER A 24 -21.84 17.55 -1.94
N THR A 25 -22.44 18.13 -0.90
CA THR A 25 -23.08 17.44 0.21
C THR A 25 -24.42 16.87 -0.25
N VAL A 26 -24.64 15.58 -0.01
CA VAL A 26 -26.00 15.01 0.06
C VAL A 26 -26.10 14.22 1.36
N ALA A 27 -26.92 14.74 2.26
CA ALA A 27 -27.32 14.12 3.52
C ALA A 27 -28.72 13.52 3.35
N PHE A 28 -28.88 12.22 3.61
CA PHE A 28 -30.14 11.52 3.90
C PHE A 28 -29.70 10.18 4.52
N GLY A 29 -30.25 9.63 5.60
CA GLY A 29 -31.34 9.96 6.49
C GLY A 29 -31.43 8.76 7.46
N LEU A 30 -31.56 9.06 8.76
CA LEU A 30 -31.69 8.10 9.84
C LEU A 30 -33.05 7.38 9.73
N LEU A 31 -33.09 6.04 9.79
CA LEU A 31 -34.33 5.32 10.12
C LEU A 31 -34.05 4.16 11.07
N ALA A 32 -34.49 4.34 12.31
CA ALA A 32 -34.53 3.32 13.35
C ALA A 32 -35.80 2.48 13.19
N LEU A 33 -35.70 1.16 13.40
CA LEU A 33 -36.84 0.31 13.72
C LEU A 33 -36.47 -0.59 14.91
N LEU A 34 -37.26 -0.44 15.97
CA LEU A 34 -37.26 -1.27 17.16
C LEU A 34 -37.86 -2.65 16.86
N GLY A 35 -37.31 -3.67 17.50
CA GLY A 35 -37.92 -4.99 17.61
C GLY A 35 -37.60 -5.61 18.96
N THR A 36 -38.50 -5.43 19.93
CA THR A 36 -38.56 -6.17 21.19
C THR A 36 -39.36 -7.45 21.00
N ALA A 37 -38.80 -8.60 21.38
CA ALA A 37 -39.58 -9.74 21.87
C ALA A 37 -38.71 -10.71 22.68
N CYS A 38 -39.10 -10.90 23.94
CA CYS A 38 -38.57 -11.87 24.88
C CYS A 38 -39.24 -13.24 24.66
N SER A 39 -38.54 -14.35 24.91
CA SER A 39 -39.14 -15.47 25.68
C SER A 39 -38.07 -16.42 26.21
N SER A 40 -38.30 -16.88 27.42
CA SER A 40 -37.39 -17.54 28.35
C SER A 40 -37.57 -19.07 28.39
N SER A 41 -36.50 -19.81 28.69
CA SER A 41 -36.60 -21.12 29.33
C SER A 41 -35.37 -21.40 30.19
N SER A 42 -35.60 -21.47 31.51
CA SER A 42 -34.64 -21.84 32.55
C SER A 42 -34.43 -23.35 32.60
N GLY A 43 -33.19 -23.77 32.84
CA GLY A 43 -32.84 -25.13 33.28
C GLY A 43 -31.50 -25.10 34.03
N PRO A 44 -31.42 -25.59 35.29
CA PRO A 44 -30.17 -25.61 36.03
C PRO A 44 -29.42 -26.92 35.74
N GLY A 45 -28.19 -26.80 35.25
CA GLY A 45 -27.27 -27.91 35.05
C GLY A 45 -25.89 -27.51 35.56
N THR A 46 -25.65 -27.74 36.83
CA THR A 46 -24.33 -27.62 37.47
C THR A 46 -23.45 -28.80 37.05
N SER A 47 -22.34 -28.54 36.36
CA SER A 47 -21.12 -29.36 36.41
C SER A 47 -19.92 -28.53 35.92
N PRO A 48 -18.73 -28.72 36.51
CA PRO A 48 -17.64 -27.75 36.43
C PRO A 48 -16.75 -27.90 35.19
N SER A 49 -16.33 -26.74 34.70
CA SER A 49 -14.98 -26.41 34.23
C SER A 49 -14.21 -27.48 33.46
N SER A 50 -14.19 -27.31 32.15
CA SER A 50 -12.98 -27.52 31.34
C SER A 50 -13.07 -26.53 30.19
N ALA A 51 -12.71 -25.28 30.46
CA ALA A 51 -12.43 -24.32 29.41
C ALA A 51 -11.34 -24.94 28.53
N PRO A 52 -11.54 -25.11 27.21
CA PRO A 52 -10.39 -25.20 26.35
C PRO A 52 -9.72 -23.84 26.47
N SER A 53 -8.50 -23.84 27.00
CA SER A 53 -7.57 -22.76 26.79
C SER A 53 -7.41 -22.63 25.27
N SER A 54 -8.24 -21.80 24.65
CA SER A 54 -7.94 -21.24 23.36
C SER A 54 -6.73 -20.36 23.62
N THR A 55 -5.55 -20.98 23.57
CA THR A 55 -4.35 -20.29 23.19
C THR A 55 -4.67 -19.77 21.80
N SER A 56 -5.27 -18.59 21.71
CA SER A 56 -5.08 -17.72 20.57
C SER A 56 -3.57 -17.60 20.50
N ALA A 57 -2.96 -18.45 19.68
CA ALA A 57 -1.70 -18.11 19.07
C ALA A 57 -2.01 -16.76 18.45
N ALA A 58 -1.59 -15.70 19.14
CA ALA A 58 -1.52 -14.39 18.56
C ALA A 58 -0.70 -14.63 17.31
N SER A 59 -1.36 -14.67 16.15
CA SER A 59 -0.70 -14.65 14.87
C SER A 59 0.19 -13.43 14.95
N SER A 60 1.49 -13.69 15.13
CA SER A 60 2.52 -12.67 15.10
C SER A 60 2.35 -12.00 13.74
N SER A 61 1.62 -10.89 13.76
CA SER A 61 1.28 -10.13 12.57
C SER A 61 2.60 -9.75 11.91
N ALA A 62 2.59 -9.76 10.59
CA ALA A 62 3.76 -9.83 9.73
C ALA A 62 4.70 -8.60 9.77
N SER A 63 4.72 -7.84 10.86
CA SER A 63 5.48 -6.60 11.06
C SER A 63 7.01 -6.78 11.12
N THR A 64 7.56 -7.89 10.65
CA THR A 64 9.00 -8.12 10.59
C THR A 64 9.50 -7.85 9.17
N LEU A 65 10.47 -6.94 9.05
CA LEU A 65 11.20 -6.71 7.81
C LEU A 65 11.80 -8.02 7.27
N ALA A 66 11.98 -8.09 5.95
CA ALA A 66 12.63 -9.24 5.34
C ALA A 66 14.03 -9.46 5.97
N PRO A 67 14.36 -10.69 6.41
CA PRO A 67 15.64 -10.96 7.04
C PRO A 67 16.76 -10.94 5.99
N ILE A 68 17.96 -10.50 6.38
CA ILE A 68 19.15 -10.53 5.51
C ILE A 68 19.66 -11.95 5.23
N HIS A 69 19.29 -12.91 6.09
CA HIS A 69 19.65 -14.32 5.98
C HIS A 69 18.47 -15.20 6.43
N GLY A 70 18.35 -16.38 5.84
CA GLY A 70 17.32 -17.35 6.20
C GLY A 70 16.09 -17.27 5.28
N ASN A 71 15.03 -17.99 5.66
CA ASN A 71 13.86 -18.16 4.83
C ASN A 71 12.88 -16.99 5.05
N TYR A 72 12.51 -16.29 3.98
CA TYR A 72 11.43 -15.31 4.00
C TYR A 72 10.10 -15.99 3.62
N SER A 73 9.06 -15.76 4.41
CA SER A 73 7.70 -16.27 4.17
C SER A 73 6.72 -15.57 5.11
N PRO A 74 6.39 -14.29 4.87
CA PRO A 74 5.45 -13.56 5.72
C PRO A 74 4.06 -14.21 5.65
N SER A 75 3.35 -14.21 6.78
CA SER A 75 1.95 -14.66 6.85
C SER A 75 1.01 -13.48 6.66
N ILE A 76 0.22 -13.49 5.59
CA ILE A 76 -0.75 -12.43 5.30
C ILE A 76 -2.12 -12.82 5.86
N ASP A 77 -2.56 -12.08 6.87
CA ASP A 77 -3.93 -12.11 7.37
C ASP A 77 -4.67 -10.85 6.88
N PRO A 78 -5.65 -10.97 5.95
CA PRO A 78 -6.43 -9.83 5.48
C PRO A 78 -7.09 -8.99 6.59
N ALA A 79 -7.44 -9.62 7.73
CA ALA A 79 -8.04 -8.91 8.85
C ALA A 79 -7.05 -7.97 9.56
N ASN A 80 -5.74 -8.06 9.28
CA ASN A 80 -4.72 -7.17 9.83
C ASN A 80 -4.50 -5.90 8.98
N PHE A 81 -5.17 -5.75 7.84
CA PHE A 81 -4.99 -4.59 6.96
C PHE A 81 -6.08 -3.54 7.16
N VAL A 82 -5.72 -2.28 6.91
CA VAL A 82 -6.62 -1.13 6.98
C VAL A 82 -6.98 -0.63 5.59
N ALA A 83 -8.11 0.07 5.47
CA ALA A 83 -8.62 0.54 4.18
C ALA A 83 -7.86 1.75 3.61
N THR A 84 -7.19 2.52 4.47
CA THR A 84 -6.47 3.75 4.09
C THR A 84 -5.01 3.61 4.46
N ILE A 85 -4.12 4.00 3.54
CA ILE A 85 -2.68 4.06 3.77
C ILE A 85 -2.35 5.49 4.22
N ASP A 86 -2.24 5.70 5.53
CA ASP A 86 -1.97 6.97 6.18
C ASP A 86 -0.61 7.01 6.90
N ASN A 87 0.27 6.05 6.61
CA ASN A 87 1.65 6.03 7.10
C ASN A 87 2.31 7.42 6.91
N PRO A 88 2.94 8.00 7.96
CA PRO A 88 3.43 9.38 7.92
C PRO A 88 4.59 9.61 6.95
N TYR A 89 5.28 8.55 6.52
CA TYR A 89 6.38 8.59 5.57
C TYR A 89 5.96 8.23 4.14
N TRP A 90 4.89 7.43 3.99
CA TRP A 90 4.36 7.02 2.69
C TRP A 90 2.82 7.06 2.64
N PRO A 91 2.19 8.24 2.73
CA PRO A 91 0.74 8.37 2.71
C PRO A 91 0.20 8.23 1.28
N LEU A 92 -0.65 7.23 1.05
CA LEU A 92 -1.23 6.95 -0.27
C LEU A 92 -2.73 7.24 -0.28
N LYS A 93 -3.08 8.51 -0.08
CA LYS A 93 -4.45 8.99 -0.27
C LYS A 93 -4.75 9.16 -1.76
N PRO A 94 -5.87 8.64 -2.30
CA PRO A 94 -6.25 8.85 -3.69
C PRO A 94 -6.21 10.32 -4.14
N GLY A 95 -5.66 10.57 -5.32
CA GLY A 95 -5.41 11.89 -5.89
C GLY A 95 -4.08 12.54 -5.46
N THR A 96 -3.34 11.90 -4.55
CA THR A 96 -1.95 12.29 -4.28
C THR A 96 -1.11 12.01 -5.52
N ALA A 97 -0.23 12.95 -5.87
CA ALA A 97 0.70 12.80 -6.97
C ALA A 97 2.11 13.18 -6.50
N PHE A 98 3.09 12.43 -6.96
CA PHE A 98 4.50 12.67 -6.76
C PHE A 98 5.17 12.82 -8.12
N HIS A 99 6.15 13.72 -8.19
CA HIS A 99 6.97 13.93 -9.38
C HIS A 99 8.42 13.88 -8.94
N TYR A 100 9.16 12.93 -9.51
CA TYR A 100 10.56 12.74 -9.27
C TYR A 100 11.35 13.00 -10.55
N GLU A 101 12.54 13.57 -10.38
CA GLU A 101 13.52 13.75 -11.45
C GLU A 101 14.80 13.03 -11.05
N GLY A 102 15.41 12.33 -12.01
CA GLY A 102 16.58 11.51 -11.75
C GLY A 102 17.36 11.16 -13.01
N LEU A 103 18.29 10.23 -12.87
CA LEU A 103 19.11 9.74 -13.97
C LEU A 103 19.11 8.21 -13.99
N ARG A 104 18.92 7.62 -15.18
CA ARG A 104 19.30 6.22 -15.45
C ARG A 104 20.66 6.21 -16.11
N GLY A 105 21.71 5.95 -15.33
CA GLY A 105 23.08 6.20 -15.77
C GLY A 105 23.29 7.69 -16.02
N THR A 106 23.42 8.10 -17.28
CA THR A 106 23.53 9.51 -17.68
C THR A 106 22.26 10.06 -18.33
N THR A 107 21.23 9.23 -18.52
CA THR A 107 20.00 9.61 -19.21
C THR A 107 19.02 10.24 -18.21
N PRO A 108 18.58 11.50 -18.42
CA PRO A 108 17.54 12.12 -17.59
C PRO A 108 16.23 11.36 -17.65
N GLN A 109 15.64 11.13 -16.48
CA GLN A 109 14.34 10.49 -16.29
C GLN A 109 13.44 11.34 -15.42
N THR A 110 12.16 11.27 -15.70
CA THR A 110 11.10 11.70 -14.78
C THR A 110 10.26 10.50 -14.40
N ASP A 111 9.74 10.50 -13.19
CA ASP A 111 8.81 9.51 -12.69
C ASP A 111 7.61 10.25 -12.06
N ASP A 112 6.44 9.98 -12.63
CA ASP A 112 5.16 10.55 -12.20
C ASP A 112 4.31 9.45 -11.56
N GLU A 113 4.21 9.47 -10.24
CA GLU A 113 3.35 8.56 -9.49
C GLU A 113 2.01 9.23 -9.14
N VAL A 114 0.90 8.54 -9.40
CA VAL A 114 -0.45 9.00 -9.04
C VAL A 114 -1.18 7.92 -8.27
N VAL A 115 -1.56 8.23 -7.03
CA VAL A 115 -2.41 7.36 -6.21
C VAL A 115 -3.82 7.40 -6.77
N THR A 116 -4.30 6.27 -7.27
CA THR A 116 -5.60 6.20 -7.94
C THR A 116 -6.74 5.98 -6.94
N HIS A 117 -7.99 6.04 -7.41
CA HIS A 117 -9.16 5.57 -6.67
C HIS A 117 -9.43 4.07 -6.85
N GLN A 118 -8.58 3.37 -7.61
CA GLN A 118 -8.74 1.95 -7.87
C GLN A 118 -8.09 1.12 -6.77
N THR A 119 -8.62 -0.09 -6.60
CA THR A 119 -8.09 -1.09 -5.69
C THR A 119 -7.96 -2.43 -6.39
N LYS A 120 -7.00 -3.25 -5.96
CA LYS A 120 -6.85 -4.64 -6.41
C LYS A 120 -6.87 -5.58 -5.20
N LEU A 121 -7.56 -6.71 -5.32
CA LEU A 121 -7.58 -7.73 -4.28
C LEU A 121 -6.40 -8.68 -4.49
N ILE A 122 -5.48 -8.75 -3.53
CA ILE A 122 -4.31 -9.64 -3.56
C ILE A 122 -4.26 -10.39 -2.23
N LEU A 123 -4.25 -11.72 -2.27
CA LEU A 123 -4.28 -12.56 -1.06
C LEU A 123 -5.43 -12.23 -0.08
N GLY A 124 -6.55 -11.69 -0.58
CA GLY A 124 -7.68 -11.22 0.23
C GLY A 124 -7.55 -9.81 0.81
N VAL A 125 -6.40 -9.15 0.63
CA VAL A 125 -6.16 -7.76 1.04
C VAL A 125 -6.60 -6.82 -0.07
N THR A 126 -7.36 -5.77 0.28
CA THR A 126 -7.69 -4.69 -0.66
C THR A 126 -6.51 -3.73 -0.74
N CYS A 127 -5.78 -3.77 -1.86
CA CYS A 127 -4.59 -2.96 -2.10
C CYS A 127 -4.93 -1.68 -2.86
N THR A 128 -4.34 -0.55 -2.46
CA THR A 128 -4.37 0.72 -3.20
C THR A 128 -3.54 0.58 -4.46
N VAL A 129 -4.08 1.01 -5.61
CA VAL A 129 -3.36 1.05 -6.88
C VAL A 129 -2.71 2.42 -7.05
N VAL A 130 -1.38 2.44 -7.19
CA VAL A 130 -0.61 3.62 -7.62
C VAL A 130 -0.24 3.41 -9.09
N LYS A 131 -0.40 4.45 -9.90
CA LYS A 131 0.05 4.44 -11.29
C LYS A 131 1.37 5.19 -11.37
N ASP A 132 2.43 4.51 -11.73
CA ASP A 132 3.75 5.06 -12.05
C ASP A 132 3.88 5.21 -13.58
N THR A 133 4.52 6.28 -14.02
CA THR A 133 4.97 6.45 -15.40
C THR A 133 6.38 7.04 -15.48
N VAL A 134 7.38 6.17 -15.65
CA VAL A 134 8.75 6.59 -15.99
C VAL A 134 8.83 7.06 -17.44
N SER A 135 9.43 8.24 -17.64
CA SER A 135 9.63 8.86 -18.95
C SER A 135 11.09 9.25 -19.20
N GLU A 136 11.51 9.13 -20.45
CA GLU A 136 12.79 9.62 -20.97
C GLU A 136 12.53 10.55 -22.14
N HIS A 137 13.25 11.67 -22.19
CA HIS A 137 13.09 12.69 -23.24
C HIS A 137 11.62 13.13 -23.43
N GLY A 138 10.84 13.17 -22.35
CA GLY A 138 9.42 13.53 -22.36
C GLY A 138 8.47 12.46 -22.90
N ALA A 139 8.94 11.24 -23.15
CA ALA A 139 8.14 10.12 -23.62
C ALA A 139 8.15 8.96 -22.60
N PRO A 140 6.99 8.37 -22.27
CA PRO A 140 6.93 7.20 -21.40
C PRO A 140 7.75 6.02 -21.94
N VAL A 141 8.64 5.49 -21.11
CA VAL A 141 9.42 4.27 -21.38
C VAL A 141 8.95 3.09 -20.52
N GLU A 142 8.27 3.38 -19.42
CA GLU A 142 7.64 2.40 -18.55
C GLU A 142 6.26 2.89 -18.07
N ARG A 143 5.38 1.96 -17.74
CA ARG A 143 4.11 2.22 -17.08
C ARG A 143 3.81 1.09 -16.12
N THR A 144 3.52 1.43 -14.88
CA THR A 144 3.33 0.42 -13.83
C THR A 144 2.07 0.72 -13.04
N PHE A 145 1.38 -0.35 -12.66
CA PHE A 145 0.39 -0.31 -11.59
C PHE A 145 0.92 -1.04 -10.37
N ASP A 146 1.34 -0.27 -9.39
CA ASP A 146 1.85 -0.74 -8.12
C ASP A 146 0.74 -0.96 -7.11
N TRP A 147 0.86 -2.01 -6.31
CA TRP A 147 -0.15 -2.38 -5.33
C TRP A 147 0.41 -2.30 -3.91
N TYR A 148 -0.19 -1.43 -3.11
CA TYR A 148 0.22 -1.22 -1.73
C TYR A 148 -0.90 -1.55 -0.75
N ALA A 149 -0.54 -1.96 0.46
CA ALA A 149 -1.48 -2.13 1.57
C ALA A 149 -0.83 -1.71 2.89
N GLN A 150 -1.61 -1.19 3.83
CA GLN A 150 -1.11 -0.86 5.17
C GLN A 150 -1.69 -1.81 6.21
N ASP A 151 -0.83 -2.32 7.09
CA ASP A 151 -1.26 -3.11 8.23
C ASP A 151 -1.66 -2.24 9.44
N LYS A 152 -2.30 -2.85 10.44
CA LYS A 152 -2.72 -2.16 11.68
C LYS A 152 -1.55 -1.65 12.53
N GLN A 153 -0.32 -2.09 12.26
CA GLN A 153 0.89 -1.61 12.91
C GLN A 153 1.48 -0.39 12.18
N GLY A 154 0.87 0.03 11.06
CA GLY A 154 1.28 1.17 10.26
C GLY A 154 2.32 0.85 9.19
N ASN A 155 2.73 -0.41 9.02
CA ASN A 155 3.68 -0.76 7.96
C ASN A 155 2.98 -0.74 6.60
N VAL A 156 3.64 -0.18 5.61
CA VAL A 156 3.21 -0.25 4.22
C VAL A 156 3.91 -1.41 3.54
N TRP A 157 3.09 -2.27 2.94
CA TRP A 157 3.46 -3.45 2.19
C TRP A 157 3.40 -3.15 0.70
N TYR A 158 4.40 -3.61 -0.03
CA TYR A 158 4.39 -3.71 -1.47
C TYR A 158 3.95 -5.12 -1.87
N MET A 159 2.82 -5.19 -2.56
CA MET A 159 2.07 -6.43 -2.82
C MET A 159 2.28 -6.97 -4.23
N GLY A 160 2.99 -6.21 -5.08
CA GLY A 160 3.32 -6.55 -6.45
C GLY A 160 3.04 -5.38 -7.41
N GLU A 161 3.18 -5.68 -8.69
CA GLU A 161 3.09 -4.71 -9.77
C GLU A 161 2.65 -5.33 -11.11
N ASP A 162 1.91 -4.54 -11.90
CA ASP A 162 1.68 -4.76 -13.32
C ASP A 162 2.44 -3.73 -14.16
N SER A 163 3.70 -4.06 -14.44
CA SER A 163 4.67 -3.22 -15.14
C SER A 163 4.71 -3.52 -16.64
N LEU A 164 4.81 -2.47 -17.45
CA LEU A 164 4.92 -2.53 -18.90
C LEU A 164 6.13 -1.70 -19.34
N GLU A 165 6.99 -2.29 -20.17
CA GLU A 165 8.14 -1.61 -20.77
C GLU A 165 7.89 -1.30 -22.24
N LEU A 166 8.41 -0.17 -22.73
CA LEU A 166 8.37 0.16 -24.14
C LEU A 166 9.41 -0.66 -24.93
N LYS A 167 8.95 -1.60 -25.76
CA LYS A 167 9.80 -2.37 -26.70
C LYS A 167 9.28 -2.21 -28.13
N ASN A 168 10.17 -1.81 -29.04
CA ASN A 168 9.85 -1.62 -30.46
C ASN A 168 8.61 -0.72 -30.69
N GLY A 169 8.51 0.36 -29.92
CA GLY A 169 7.41 1.33 -30.01
C GLY A 169 6.08 0.87 -29.42
N ARG A 170 6.05 -0.25 -28.69
CA ARG A 170 4.84 -0.78 -28.03
C ARG A 170 5.13 -1.15 -26.58
N PHE A 171 4.19 -0.85 -25.70
CA PHE A 171 4.25 -1.35 -24.33
C PHE A 171 3.98 -2.86 -24.32
N VAL A 172 4.89 -3.59 -23.68
CA VAL A 172 4.80 -5.03 -23.48
C VAL A 172 5.02 -5.35 -22.02
N LYS A 173 4.47 -6.46 -21.56
CA LYS A 173 4.61 -6.91 -20.16
C LYS A 173 6.09 -7.01 -19.78
N ALA A 174 6.47 -6.31 -18.72
CA ALA A 174 7.79 -6.41 -18.14
C ALA A 174 7.97 -7.82 -17.54
N SER A 175 9.19 -8.37 -17.64
CA SER A 175 9.46 -9.74 -17.19
C SER A 175 9.54 -9.88 -15.67
N ASP A 176 9.79 -8.77 -14.99
CA ASP A 176 9.91 -8.63 -13.55
C ASP A 176 8.59 -8.34 -12.85
N SER A 177 7.52 -7.98 -13.59
CA SER A 177 6.19 -7.86 -12.99
C SER A 177 5.75 -9.10 -12.21
N TRP A 178 5.15 -8.87 -11.06
CA TRP A 178 4.82 -9.94 -10.13
C TRP A 178 3.61 -9.62 -9.27
N GLU A 179 2.96 -10.64 -8.72
CA GLU A 179 1.83 -10.51 -7.81
C GLU A 179 2.03 -11.45 -6.62
N SER A 180 1.88 -10.95 -5.40
CA SER A 180 2.01 -11.77 -4.20
C SER A 180 1.09 -12.99 -4.22
N GLY A 181 1.64 -14.15 -3.90
CA GLY A 181 0.93 -15.43 -3.94
C GLY A 181 0.94 -16.14 -5.30
N VAL A 182 1.40 -15.48 -6.36
CA VAL A 182 1.54 -16.10 -7.69
C VAL A 182 2.98 -16.59 -7.85
N ASN A 183 3.16 -17.84 -8.28
CA ASN A 183 4.47 -18.46 -8.55
C ASN A 183 5.49 -18.34 -7.41
N GLY A 184 5.01 -18.30 -6.15
CA GLY A 184 5.86 -18.17 -4.97
C GLY A 184 6.34 -16.76 -4.66
N ALA A 185 5.87 -15.73 -5.39
CA ALA A 185 6.19 -14.34 -5.07
C ALA A 185 5.58 -13.94 -3.72
N GLN A 186 6.35 -13.18 -2.93
CA GLN A 186 6.00 -12.81 -1.56
C GLN A 186 6.00 -11.28 -1.41
N PRO A 187 5.03 -10.71 -0.67
CA PRO A 187 5.00 -9.27 -0.41
C PRO A 187 6.10 -8.89 0.58
N GLY A 188 6.47 -7.60 0.60
CA GLY A 188 7.46 -7.07 1.54
C GLY A 188 7.04 -5.72 2.12
N ILE A 189 7.54 -5.40 3.32
CA ILE A 189 7.37 -4.07 3.90
C ILE A 189 8.30 -3.10 3.17
N ILE A 190 7.71 -2.12 2.46
CA ILE A 190 8.45 -1.05 1.79
C ILE A 190 8.67 0.14 2.72
N MET A 191 7.77 0.37 3.68
CA MET A 191 7.88 1.46 4.64
C MET A 191 7.41 1.01 6.03
N PRO A 192 8.29 0.99 7.05
CA PRO A 192 7.89 0.72 8.43
C PRO A 192 6.89 1.76 8.96
N GLY A 193 6.00 1.34 9.84
CA GLY A 193 5.10 2.27 10.56
C GLY A 193 5.83 3.17 11.56
N ASN A 194 6.92 2.64 12.15
CA ASN A 194 7.76 3.34 13.12
C ASN A 194 9.25 2.98 12.88
N PRO A 195 9.94 3.74 12.02
CA PRO A 195 11.34 3.49 11.66
C PRO A 195 12.34 3.79 12.78
#